data_AF-A0A9E0DMA9-F1
#
_entry.id   AF-A0A9E0DMA9-F1
#
_cell.length_a   1.000
_cell.length_b   1.000
_cell.length_c   1.000
_cell.angle_alpha   90.00
_cell.angle_beta   90.00
_cell.angle_gamma   90.00
#
_symmetry.space_group_name_H-M   'P 1'
#
loop_
_entity.id
_entity.type
_entity.pdbx_description
1 polymer ?
#
loop_
_entity_poly.entity_id
_entity_poly.type
_entity_poly.pdbx_seq_one_letter_code
_entity_poly.pdbx_strand_id
1 'polypeptide(L)'
;MDEIIFDENEDWEKRILCSDESCIGTIGPDGRCKECGKVYEGELPAGHGEGTSQPAEAQEQEPAVIEADAEDSGDDWGKRVLCSDEACIGVIGPDGKCKECGKPLK
;
A
#
# COMPACT_ATOMS: atom_id res chain seq x y z
N MET A 1 16.14 -10.33 17.85
CA MET A 1 16.56 -9.17 17.04
C MET A 1 16.08 -9.49 15.64
N ASP A 2 14.97 -8.90 15.23
CA ASP A 2 14.50 -8.99 13.85
C ASP A 2 15.60 -8.42 12.95
N GLU A 3 16.29 -9.31 12.23
CA GLU A 3 17.26 -8.93 11.21
C GLU A 3 16.48 -8.26 10.09
N ILE A 4 16.45 -6.94 10.12
CA ILE A 4 15.96 -6.10 9.03
C ILE A 4 16.85 -6.45 7.82
N ILE A 5 16.32 -7.22 6.88
CA ILE A 5 16.97 -7.50 5.61
C ILE A 5 16.94 -6.17 4.85
N PHE A 6 18.00 -5.37 5.03
CA PHE A 6 18.32 -4.29 4.10
C PHE A 6 18.85 -4.98 2.86
N ASP A 7 17.97 -5.23 1.90
CA ASP A 7 18.44 -5.60 0.57
C ASP A 7 19.16 -4.35 0.05
N GLU A 8 20.50 -4.34 0.06
CA GLU A 8 21.34 -3.23 -0.39
C GLU A 8 21.04 -2.86 -1.86
N ASN A 9 20.29 -3.71 -2.57
CA ASN A 9 19.77 -3.52 -3.91
C ASN A 9 18.32 -2.96 -3.93
N GLU A 10 17.76 -2.47 -2.83
CA GLU A 10 16.46 -1.80 -2.89
C GLU A 10 16.63 -0.48 -3.67
N ASP A 11 16.11 -0.46 -4.90
CA ASP A 11 15.99 0.71 -5.77
C ASP A 11 15.09 1.83 -5.19
N TRP A 12 14.86 1.86 -3.88
CA TRP A 12 14.03 2.86 -3.19
C TRP A 12 14.59 4.28 -3.40
N GLU A 13 15.92 4.45 -3.36
CA GLU A 13 16.59 5.74 -3.60
C GLU A 13 16.48 6.21 -5.05
N LYS A 14 16.20 5.31 -5.99
CA LYS A 14 16.07 5.64 -7.42
C LYS A 14 14.64 6.00 -7.82
N ARG A 15 13.65 5.78 -6.93
CA ARG A 15 12.25 6.13 -7.18
C ARG A 15 12.04 7.62 -6.94
N ILE A 16 11.40 8.25 -7.90
CA ILE A 16 11.10 9.69 -7.86
C ILE A 16 9.60 9.85 -7.86
N LEU A 17 9.09 10.64 -6.93
CA LEU A 17 7.67 10.95 -6.84
C LEU A 17 7.27 11.95 -7.92
N CYS A 18 6.01 11.89 -8.32
CA CYS A 18 5.43 12.87 -9.23
C CYS A 18 5.59 14.29 -8.69
N SER A 19 5.83 15.27 -9.57
CA SER A 19 5.88 16.70 -9.22
C SER A 19 4.53 17.24 -8.71
N ASP A 20 3.44 16.50 -8.95
CA ASP A 20 2.11 16.86 -8.51
C ASP A 20 1.85 16.32 -7.09
N GLU A 21 1.67 17.21 -6.12
CA GLU A 21 1.49 16.88 -4.70
C GLU A 21 0.19 16.10 -4.42
N SER A 22 -0.77 16.13 -5.34
CA SER A 22 -2.01 15.35 -5.25
C SER A 22 -1.87 13.96 -5.89
N CYS A 23 -0.77 13.69 -6.58
CA CYS A 23 -0.51 12.44 -7.27
C CYS A 23 0.44 11.56 -6.47
N ILE A 24 -0.01 10.37 -6.10
CA ILE A 24 0.81 9.37 -5.38
C ILE A 24 1.78 8.59 -6.29
N GLY A 25 1.90 8.98 -7.55
CA GLY A 25 2.64 8.23 -8.58
C GLY A 25 4.16 8.42 -8.53
N THR A 26 4.86 7.54 -9.23
CA THR A 26 6.32 7.61 -9.44
C THR A 26 6.65 7.86 -10.91
N ILE A 27 7.80 8.48 -11.17
CA ILE A 27 8.31 8.75 -12.50
C ILE A 27 8.89 7.47 -13.11
N GLY A 28 8.48 7.21 -14.36
CA GLY A 28 8.97 6.12 -15.17
C GLY A 28 10.27 6.47 -15.91
N PRO A 29 10.90 5.47 -16.56
CA PRO A 29 12.09 5.67 -17.39
C PRO A 29 11.87 6.66 -18.55
N ASP A 30 10.62 6.82 -18.98
CA ASP A 30 10.19 7.76 -20.02
C ASP A 30 10.07 9.21 -19.52
N GLY A 31 10.37 9.47 -18.25
CA GLY A 31 10.31 10.79 -17.64
C GLY A 31 8.89 11.29 -17.41
N ARG A 32 7.89 10.40 -17.36
CA ARG A 32 6.50 10.74 -17.03
C ARG A 32 6.03 9.97 -15.82
N CYS A 33 5.06 10.53 -15.12
CA CYS A 33 4.40 9.85 -14.02
C CYS A 33 3.57 8.66 -14.52
N LYS A 34 3.70 7.51 -13.87
CA LYS A 34 2.97 6.28 -14.22
C LYS A 34 1.47 6.36 -13.98
N GLU A 35 1.03 7.21 -13.04
CA GLU A 35 -0.39 7.33 -12.67
C GLU A 35 -1.10 8.41 -13.49
N CYS A 36 -0.52 9.62 -13.57
CA CYS A 36 -1.18 10.77 -14.19
C CYS A 36 -0.65 11.12 -15.59
N GLY A 37 0.44 10.49 -16.04
CA GLY A 37 1.04 10.70 -17.37
C GLY A 37 1.70 12.07 -17.59
N LYS A 38 1.71 12.94 -16.57
CA LYS A 38 2.38 14.25 -16.61
C LYS A 38 3.89 14.06 -16.79
N VAL A 39 4.48 14.92 -17.61
CA VAL A 39 5.93 14.99 -17.79
C VAL A 39 6.55 15.51 -16.50
N TYR A 40 7.63 14.87 -16.06
CA TYR A 40 8.40 15.34 -14.92
C TYR A 40 9.27 16.53 -15.33
N GLU A 41 9.16 17.63 -14.61
CA GLU A 41 9.88 18.88 -14.93
C GLU A 41 11.22 19.01 -14.17
N GLY A 42 11.54 18.06 -13.28
CA GLY A 42 12.78 18.06 -12.49
C GLY A 42 13.95 17.33 -13.14
N GLU A 43 15.13 17.46 -12.54
CA GLU A 43 16.33 16.71 -12.93
C GLU A 43 16.26 15.27 -12.43
N LEU A 44 16.26 14.32 -13.38
CA LEU A 44 16.34 12.90 -13.07
C LEU A 44 17.82 12.53 -12.80
N PRO A 45 18.12 11.81 -11.70
CA PRO A 45 19.46 11.32 -11.42
C PRO A 45 19.91 10.34 -12.50
N ALA A 46 21.22 10.28 -12.73
CA ALA A 46 21.82 9.31 -13.65
C ALA A 46 21.45 7.89 -13.20
N GLY A 47 20.87 7.09 -14.11
CA GLY A 47 20.35 5.77 -13.80
C GLY A 47 18.87 5.69 -13.44
N HIS A 48 18.15 6.81 -13.42
CA HIS A 48 16.69 6.78 -13.27
C HIS A 48 16.05 6.07 -14.47
N GLY A 49 15.37 4.96 -14.21
CA GLY A 49 14.78 4.13 -15.27
C GLY A 49 15.64 2.96 -15.74
N GLU A 50 16.88 2.83 -15.25
CA GLU A 50 17.69 1.61 -15.39
C GLU A 50 17.26 0.55 -14.36
N GLY A 51 15.96 0.50 -14.07
CA GLY A 51 15.37 -0.56 -13.28
C GLY A 51 15.58 -1.86 -14.03
N THR A 52 16.28 -2.79 -13.38
CA THR A 52 16.40 -4.17 -13.82
C THR A 52 15.01 -4.66 -14.22
N SER A 53 14.76 -4.78 -15.52
CA SER A 53 13.71 -5.65 -16.01
C SER A 53 14.21 -7.06 -15.77
N GLN A 54 14.31 -7.47 -14.51
CA GLN A 54 14.25 -8.87 -14.21
C GLN A 54 12.84 -9.25 -14.66
N PRO A 55 12.67 -10.08 -15.71
CA PRO A 55 11.38 -10.71 -15.89
C PRO A 55 11.09 -11.36 -14.54
N ALA A 56 9.97 -10.99 -13.93
CA ALA A 56 9.40 -11.85 -12.91
C ALA A 56 9.25 -13.20 -13.60
N GLU A 57 10.19 -14.12 -13.36
CA GLU A 57 10.01 -15.51 -13.72
C GLU A 57 8.71 -15.87 -13.03
N ALA A 58 7.67 -16.02 -13.85
CA ALA A 58 6.43 -16.62 -13.45
C ALA A 58 6.79 -18.05 -13.04
N GLN A 59 7.22 -18.20 -11.80
CA GLN A 59 7.11 -19.46 -11.12
C GLN A 59 5.61 -19.68 -11.03
N GLU A 60 5.09 -20.48 -11.95
CA GLU A 60 3.83 -21.19 -11.78
C GLU A 60 3.93 -21.90 -10.43
N GLN A 61 3.47 -21.22 -9.39
CA GLN A 61 3.14 -21.86 -8.13
C GLN A 61 1.87 -22.63 -8.45
N GLU A 62 2.03 -23.94 -8.65
CA GLU A 62 0.91 -24.87 -8.57
C GLU A 62 0.06 -24.48 -7.36
N PRO A 63 -1.27 -24.40 -7.49
CA PRO A 63 -2.12 -24.03 -6.37
C PRO A 63 -1.99 -25.13 -5.30
N ALA A 64 -1.13 -24.89 -4.31
CA ALA A 64 -1.21 -25.58 -3.04
C ALA A 64 -2.57 -25.17 -2.46
N VAL A 65 -3.53 -26.08 -2.57
CA VAL A 65 -4.78 -26.04 -1.84
C VAL A 65 -4.46 -25.86 -0.36
N ILE A 66 -4.46 -24.61 0.09
CA ILE A 66 -4.58 -24.30 1.51
C ILE A 66 -5.96 -24.81 1.90
N GLU A 67 -5.99 -26.01 2.47
CA GLU A 67 -7.15 -26.48 3.21
C GLU A 67 -7.47 -25.39 4.22
N ALA A 68 -8.60 -24.73 3.99
CA ALA A 68 -9.10 -23.71 4.87
C ALA A 68 -9.44 -24.40 6.19
N ASP A 69 -8.48 -24.38 7.11
CA ASP A 69 -8.71 -24.58 8.52
C ASP A 69 -9.53 -23.37 9.01
N ALA A 70 -10.82 -23.45 8.69
CA ALA A 70 -11.86 -22.51 9.04
C ALA A 70 -12.26 -22.75 10.51
N GLU A 71 -11.30 -22.62 11.41
CA GLU A 71 -11.55 -22.53 12.84
C GLU A 71 -11.14 -21.13 13.32
N ASP A 72 -12.12 -20.24 13.26
CA ASP A 72 -12.33 -19.12 14.19
C ASP A 72 -11.17 -18.13 14.39
N SER A 73 -10.96 -17.20 13.44
CA SER A 73 -10.32 -15.87 13.69
C SER A 73 -10.42 -14.84 12.54
N GLY A 74 -10.99 -15.17 11.38
CA GLY A 74 -10.84 -14.37 10.16
C GLY A 74 -11.96 -13.39 9.78
N ASP A 75 -13.10 -13.38 10.47
CA ASP A 75 -14.33 -12.70 10.02
C ASP A 75 -14.61 -11.39 10.78
N ASP A 76 -13.61 -10.79 11.42
CA ASP A 76 -13.77 -9.51 12.16
C ASP A 76 -13.78 -8.30 11.21
N TRP A 77 -13.09 -8.36 10.08
CA TRP A 77 -12.95 -7.21 9.18
C TRP A 77 -14.29 -6.74 8.61
N GLY A 78 -15.19 -7.65 8.25
CA GLY A 78 -16.52 -7.33 7.70
C GLY A 78 -17.54 -6.87 8.74
N LYS A 79 -17.29 -7.09 10.03
CA LYS A 79 -18.21 -6.75 11.13
C LYS A 79 -17.92 -5.39 11.77
N ARG A 80 -16.79 -4.78 11.41
CA ARG A 80 -16.37 -3.47 11.93
C ARG A 80 -17.22 -2.37 11.31
N VAL A 81 -17.90 -1.61 12.15
CA VAL A 81 -18.68 -0.45 11.76
C VAL A 81 -17.85 0.80 12.04
N LEU A 82 -17.64 1.65 11.05
CA LEU A 82 -16.96 2.94 11.24
C LEU A 82 -17.84 3.90 12.06
N CYS A 83 -17.20 4.81 12.80
CA CYS A 83 -17.90 5.86 13.52
C CYS A 83 -18.76 6.70 12.56
N SER A 84 -19.95 7.13 13.01
CA SER A 84 -20.83 8.00 12.21
C SER A 84 -20.30 9.42 12.00
N ASP A 85 -19.17 9.77 12.61
CA ASP A 85 -18.54 11.07 12.48
C ASP A 85 -17.41 10.98 11.45
N GLU A 86 -17.53 11.73 10.35
CA GLU A 86 -16.55 11.73 9.25
C GLU A 86 -15.16 12.25 9.68
N ALA A 87 -15.09 13.01 10.79
CA ALA A 87 -13.84 13.47 11.38
C ALA A 87 -13.20 12.45 12.34
N CYS A 88 -13.84 11.31 12.60
CA CYS A 88 -13.37 10.30 13.55
C CYS A 88 -12.95 9.03 12.81
N ILE A 89 -11.70 8.60 13.01
CA ILE A 89 -11.14 7.37 12.41
C ILE A 89 -11.54 6.07 13.15
N GLY A 90 -12.40 6.18 14.17
CA GLY A 90 -12.71 5.08 15.08
C GLY A 90 -13.73 4.08 14.53
N VAL A 91 -13.80 2.91 15.18
CA VAL A 91 -14.82 1.88 14.96
C VAL A 91 -15.76 1.78 16.16
N ILE A 92 -16.99 1.32 15.91
CA ILE A 92 -17.98 1.04 16.94
C ILE A 92 -17.61 -0.25 17.67
N GLY A 93 -17.50 -0.16 18.99
CA GLY A 93 -17.33 -1.32 19.86
C GLY A 93 -18.63 -2.06 20.13
N PRO A 94 -18.57 -3.24 20.79
CA PRO A 94 -19.75 -4.03 21.13
C PRO A 94 -20.75 -3.28 22.01
N ASP A 95 -20.29 -2.27 22.76
CA ASP A 95 -21.12 -1.38 23.58
C ASP A 95 -21.97 -0.37 22.77
N GLY A 96 -21.91 -0.42 21.44
CA GLY A 96 -22.62 0.50 20.54
C GLY A 96 -22.05 1.91 20.55
N LYS A 97 -20.82 2.10 21.04
CA LYS A 97 -20.11 3.39 21.09
C LYS A 97 -18.79 3.30 20.33
N CYS A 98 -18.38 4.41 19.72
CA CYS A 98 -17.08 4.53 19.10
C CYS A 98 -15.95 4.42 20.14
N LYS A 99 -14.92 3.63 19.84
CA LYS A 99 -13.77 3.40 20.74
C LYS A 99 -12.88 4.63 20.92
N GLU A 100 -12.88 5.55 19.96
CA GLU A 100 -12.03 6.76 19.98
C GLU A 100 -12.74 7.95 20.62
N CYS A 101 -13.96 8.26 20.16
CA CYS A 101 -14.68 9.47 20.57
C CYS A 101 -15.84 9.22 21.55
N GLY A 102 -16.19 7.96 21.84
CA GLY A 102 -17.25 7.57 22.77
C GLY A 102 -18.68 7.83 22.28
N LYS A 103 -18.86 8.39 21.08
CA LYS A 103 -20.17 8.70 20.52
C LYS A 103 -20.94 7.42 20.18
N PRO A 104 -22.27 7.38 20.41
CA PRO A 104 -23.08 6.23 20.05
C PRO A 104 -23.20 6.10 18.52
N LEU A 105 -23.36 4.86 18.04
CA LEU A 105 -23.81 4.61 16.68
C LEU A 105 -25.23 5.17 16.54
N LYS A 106 -25.40 6.17 15.68
CA LYS A 106 -26.61 7.01 15.58
C LYS A 106 -27.77 6.28 14.93
#